data_AF-A0A3C1LZT1-F1
#
_entry.id   AF-A0A3C1LZT1-F1
#
_cell.length_a   1.000
_cell.length_b   1.000
_cell.length_c   1.000
_cell.angle_alpha   90.00
_cell.angle_beta   90.00
_cell.angle_gamma   90.00
#
_symmetry.space_group_name_H-M   'P 1'
#
loop_
_entity.id
_entity.type
_entity.pdbx_description
1 polymer ?
#
loop_
_entity_poly.entity_id
_entity_poly.type
_entity_poly.pdbx_seq_one_letter_code
_entity_poly.pdbx_strand_id
1 'polypeptide(L)'
;MVVLAIAGGCALLAAAYLQPLSLGLCLAAIPIIVFYPACKRFFPVPQLVLSLAWSFAVLVPWAALTQNLARPAWELAAAVLVWTLGFDTIYALNDREDDVRVGIRSSAIFFGDRTPVVIGLCFAIAAALLGIVGRELDLVWPYWGAWAIAVVLWGRQYQQLRGGGPIPAGQMFQENAIAGGVLLLGAVGDSLWQAIFLS
;
A
#
# COMPACT_ATOMS: atom_id res chain seq x y z
N MET A 1 1.78 19.34 20.80
CA MET A 1 1.72 20.73 20.29
C MET A 1 2.86 21.04 19.32
N VAL A 2 4.13 20.87 19.71
CA VAL A 2 5.28 21.17 18.82
C VAL A 2 5.29 20.33 17.52
N VAL A 3 5.06 19.02 17.60
CA VAL A 3 5.01 18.14 16.41
C VAL A 3 3.89 18.54 15.44
N LEU A 4 2.71 18.89 15.97
CA LEU A 4 1.59 19.34 15.14
C LEU A 4 1.87 20.70 14.47
N ALA A 5 2.53 21.62 15.19
CA ALA A 5 2.92 22.91 14.63
C ALA A 5 3.97 22.77 13.53
N ILE A 6 4.97 21.91 13.72
CA ILE A 6 5.99 21.61 12.70
C ILE A 6 5.34 20.94 11.49
N ALA A 7 4.54 19.89 11.70
CA ALA A 7 3.83 19.19 10.63
C ALA A 7 2.91 20.13 9.85
N GLY A 8 2.16 21.00 10.56
CA GLY A 8 1.31 22.01 9.94
C GLY A 8 2.10 23.05 9.14
N GLY A 9 3.23 23.52 9.66
CA GLY A 9 4.14 24.43 8.95
C GLY A 9 4.71 23.81 7.67
N CYS A 10 5.19 22.56 7.74
CA CYS A 10 5.66 21.82 6.56
C CYS A 10 4.54 21.60 5.53
N ALA A 11 3.33 21.28 5.99
CA ALA A 11 2.17 21.09 5.11
C ALA A 11 1.78 22.39 4.39
N LEU A 12 1.80 23.53 5.08
CA LEU A 12 1.52 24.84 4.49
C LEU A 12 2.60 25.26 3.48
N LEU A 13 3.87 25.02 3.80
CA LEU A 13 4.96 25.26 2.87
C LEU A 13 4.83 24.39 1.62
N ALA A 14 4.59 23.09 1.79
CA ALA A 14 4.36 22.19 0.65
C ALA A 14 3.15 22.64 -0.18
N ALA A 15 2.04 23.05 0.47
CA ALA A 15 0.83 23.53 -0.20
C ALA A 15 1.08 24.76 -1.07
N ALA A 16 2.04 25.62 -0.73
CA ALA A 16 2.41 26.78 -1.53
C ALA A 16 3.12 26.42 -2.86
N TYR A 17 3.74 25.24 -2.94
CA TYR A 17 4.43 24.75 -4.14
C TYR A 17 3.68 23.62 -4.85
N LEU A 18 2.58 23.14 -4.27
CA LEU A 18 1.76 22.08 -4.83
C LEU A 18 0.89 22.61 -5.96
N GLN A 19 0.84 21.85 -7.04
CA GLN A 19 -0.06 22.16 -8.14
C GLN A 19 -1.53 21.88 -7.73
N PRO A 20 -2.53 22.55 -8.36
CA PRO A 20 -3.92 22.52 -7.88
C PRO A 20 -4.52 21.11 -7.75
N LEU A 21 -4.24 20.23 -8.71
CA LEU A 21 -4.72 18.85 -8.68
C LEU A 21 -4.15 18.06 -7.49
N SER A 22 -2.85 18.18 -7.24
CA SER A 22 -2.17 17.51 -6.14
C SER A 22 -2.64 18.06 -4.78
N LEU A 23 -2.82 19.39 -4.67
CA LEU A 23 -3.39 20.02 -3.50
C LEU A 23 -4.82 19.52 -3.23
N GLY A 24 -5.66 19.41 -4.26
CA GLY A 24 -7.01 18.86 -4.15
C GLY A 24 -7.03 17.43 -3.62
N LEU A 25 -6.09 16.59 -4.08
CA LEU A 25 -5.92 15.22 -3.58
C LEU A 25 -5.46 15.18 -2.11
N CYS A 26 -4.54 16.05 -1.71
CA CYS A 26 -4.14 16.19 -0.30
C CYS A 26 -5.35 16.52 0.58
N LEU A 27 -6.17 17.49 0.18
CA LEU A 27 -7.38 17.88 0.91
C LEU A 27 -8.41 16.75 0.95
N ALA A 28 -8.56 15.99 -0.14
CA ALA A 28 -9.44 14.83 -0.20
C ALA A 28 -8.99 13.67 0.71
N ALA A 29 -7.69 13.52 0.96
CA ALA A 29 -7.16 12.49 1.85
C ALA A 29 -7.44 12.77 3.35
N ILE A 30 -7.51 14.04 3.76
CA ILE A 30 -7.72 14.47 5.15
C ILE A 30 -8.93 13.78 5.81
N PRO A 31 -10.16 13.85 5.26
CA PRO A 31 -11.31 13.22 5.91
C PRO A 31 -11.10 11.71 6.11
N ILE A 32 -10.51 11.01 5.13
CA ILE A 32 -10.26 9.56 5.22
C ILE A 32 -9.33 9.25 6.40
N ILE A 33 -8.26 10.02 6.55
CA ILE A 33 -7.27 9.85 7.64
C ILE A 33 -7.90 10.17 9.00
N VAL A 34 -8.67 11.26 9.09
CA VAL A 34 -9.30 11.70 10.35
C VAL A 34 -10.38 10.73 10.81
N PHE A 35 -11.16 10.16 9.89
CA PHE A 35 -12.25 9.24 10.23
C PHE A 35 -11.79 7.79 10.42
N TYR A 36 -10.60 7.40 9.96
CA TYR A 36 -10.06 6.05 10.10
C TYR A 36 -10.16 5.46 11.53
N PRO A 37 -9.77 6.18 12.61
CA PRO A 37 -9.90 5.66 13.97
C PRO A 37 -11.35 5.32 14.36
N ALA A 38 -12.33 6.10 13.87
CA ALA A 38 -13.75 5.82 14.12
C ALA A 38 -14.21 4.57 13.38
N CYS A 39 -13.66 4.29 12.19
CA CYS A 39 -14.00 3.10 11.41
C CYS A 39 -13.70 1.80 12.17
N LYS A 40 -12.72 1.76 13.07
CA LYS A 40 -12.44 0.58 13.90
C LYS A 40 -13.63 0.15 14.78
N ARG A 41 -14.54 1.06 15.13
CA ARG A 41 -15.72 0.77 15.96
C ARG A 41 -16.95 0.35 15.16
N PHE A 42 -17.08 0.84 13.93
CA PHE A 42 -18.32 0.69 13.15
C PHE A 42 -18.15 -0.13 11.87
N PHE A 43 -16.96 -0.16 11.28
CA PHE A 43 -16.70 -0.78 9.99
C PHE A 43 -16.07 -2.18 10.18
N PRO A 44 -16.53 -3.23 9.48
CA PRO A 44 -15.98 -4.58 9.67
C PRO A 44 -14.53 -4.75 9.19
N VAL A 45 -14.10 -3.96 8.21
CA VAL A 45 -12.77 -4.05 7.59
C VAL A 45 -12.09 -2.67 7.63
N PRO A 46 -11.76 -2.11 8.81
CA PRO A 46 -11.18 -0.76 8.91
C PRO A 46 -9.85 -0.62 8.15
N GLN A 47 -9.13 -1.73 7.94
CA GLN A 47 -7.92 -1.81 7.12
C GLN A 47 -8.15 -1.35 5.67
N LEU A 48 -9.36 -1.50 5.12
CA LEU A 48 -9.68 -0.98 3.79
C LEU A 48 -9.63 0.55 3.75
N VAL A 49 -10.07 1.22 4.83
CA VAL A 49 -10.04 2.68 4.93
C VAL A 49 -8.59 3.18 5.09
N LEU A 50 -7.78 2.46 5.87
CA LEU A 50 -6.34 2.75 5.95
C LEU A 50 -5.65 2.57 4.60
N SER A 51 -5.98 1.49 3.89
CA SER A 51 -5.43 1.19 2.56
C SER A 51 -5.83 2.24 1.52
N LEU A 52 -7.06 2.75 1.62
CA LEU A 52 -7.51 3.87 0.81
C LEU A 52 -6.71 5.15 1.13
N ALA A 53 -6.40 5.43 2.39
CA ALA A 53 -5.52 6.55 2.72
C ALA A 53 -4.13 6.38 2.09
N TRP A 54 -3.59 5.16 2.10
CA TRP A 54 -2.30 4.85 1.47
C TRP A 54 -2.29 5.01 -0.05
N SER A 55 -3.42 4.81 -0.74
CA SER A 55 -3.47 5.02 -2.20
C SER A 55 -3.21 6.49 -2.59
N PHE A 56 -3.52 7.46 -1.71
CA PHE A 56 -3.18 8.86 -1.93
C PHE A 56 -1.67 9.12 -1.90
N ALA A 57 -0.88 8.26 -1.27
CA ALA A 57 0.59 8.34 -1.33
C ALA A 57 1.14 8.06 -2.74
N VAL A 58 0.33 7.50 -3.64
CA VAL A 58 0.64 7.37 -5.08
C VAL A 58 0.07 8.55 -5.86
N LEU A 59 -1.22 8.85 -5.68
CA LEU A 59 -1.94 9.83 -6.50
C LEU A 59 -1.40 11.25 -6.31
N VAL A 60 -1.07 11.65 -5.07
CA VAL A 60 -0.56 12.99 -4.76
C VAL A 60 0.77 13.28 -5.47
N PRO A 61 1.84 12.47 -5.30
CA PRO A 61 3.11 12.73 -6.00
C PRO A 61 2.99 12.55 -7.51
N TRP A 62 2.15 11.63 -8.01
CA TRP A 62 1.90 11.52 -9.46
C TRP A 62 1.32 12.82 -10.02
N ALA A 63 0.24 13.32 -9.43
CA ALA A 63 -0.41 14.56 -9.85
C ALA A 63 0.50 15.79 -9.71
N ALA A 64 1.44 15.77 -8.76
CA ALA A 64 2.42 16.83 -8.55
C ALA A 64 3.50 16.89 -9.64
N LEU A 65 3.72 15.80 -10.38
CA LEU A 65 4.70 15.73 -11.46
C LEU A 65 4.06 15.84 -12.84
N THR A 66 2.91 15.19 -13.05
CA THR A 66 2.31 15.04 -14.39
C THR A 66 1.15 15.99 -14.67
N GLN A 67 0.61 16.65 -13.64
CA GLN A 67 -0.64 17.43 -13.73
C GLN A 67 -1.86 16.67 -14.27
N ASN A 68 -1.83 15.35 -14.20
CA ASN A 68 -2.93 14.50 -14.63
C ASN A 68 -3.02 13.25 -13.74
N LEU A 69 -4.11 12.50 -13.89
CA LEU A 69 -4.24 11.15 -13.34
C LEU A 69 -4.49 10.18 -14.48
N ALA A 70 -3.43 9.92 -15.25
CA ALA A 70 -3.42 8.91 -16.29
C ALA A 70 -3.73 7.52 -15.72
N ARG A 71 -4.12 6.59 -16.59
CA ARG A 71 -4.51 5.23 -16.22
C ARG A 71 -3.48 4.50 -15.33
N PRO A 72 -2.15 4.54 -15.61
CA PRO A 72 -1.17 3.89 -14.73
C PRO A 72 -1.17 4.41 -13.29
N ALA A 73 -1.54 5.69 -13.07
CA ALA A 73 -1.63 6.27 -11.74
C ALA A 73 -2.69 5.58 -10.88
N TRP A 74 -3.87 5.35 -11.48
CA TRP A 74 -4.99 4.69 -10.81
C TRP A 74 -4.71 3.21 -10.57
N GLU A 75 -4.07 2.54 -11.52
CA GLU A 75 -3.70 1.13 -11.39
C GLU A 75 -2.64 0.93 -10.31
N LEU A 76 -1.64 1.81 -10.24
CA LEU A 76 -0.63 1.80 -9.17
C LEU A 76 -1.25 2.13 -7.81
N ALA A 77 -2.15 3.11 -7.75
CA ALA A 77 -2.87 3.46 -6.53
C ALA A 77 -3.75 2.29 -6.05
N ALA A 78 -4.43 1.60 -6.96
CA ALA A 78 -5.20 0.39 -6.67
C ALA A 78 -4.30 -0.76 -6.21
N ALA A 79 -3.13 -0.94 -6.82
CA ALA A 79 -2.14 -1.94 -6.40
C ALA A 79 -1.68 -1.71 -4.97
N VAL A 80 -1.34 -0.46 -4.62
CA VAL A 80 -0.97 -0.08 -3.24
C VAL A 80 -2.14 -0.31 -2.30
N LEU A 81 -3.35 0.07 -2.66
CA LEU A 81 -4.54 -0.16 -1.84
C LEU A 81 -4.73 -1.65 -1.52
N VAL A 82 -4.74 -2.53 -2.53
CA VAL A 82 -4.97 -3.96 -2.28
C VAL A 82 -3.78 -4.62 -1.57
N TRP A 83 -2.56 -4.19 -1.86
CA TRP A 83 -1.36 -4.70 -1.20
C TRP A 83 -1.34 -4.32 0.28
N THR A 84 -1.63 -3.06 0.60
CA THR A 84 -1.79 -2.57 1.98
C THR A 84 -2.88 -3.32 2.72
N LEU A 85 -4.03 -3.55 2.08
CA LEU A 85 -5.09 -4.33 2.70
C LEU A 85 -4.62 -5.74 3.07
N GLY A 86 -3.83 -6.37 2.20
CA GLY A 86 -3.25 -7.70 2.42
C GLY A 86 -2.32 -7.74 3.62
N PHE A 87 -1.24 -6.93 3.61
CA PHE A 87 -0.25 -6.99 4.69
C PHE A 87 -0.75 -6.42 6.02
N ASP A 88 -1.66 -5.44 6.00
CA ASP A 88 -2.23 -4.88 7.22
C ASP A 88 -3.25 -5.86 7.86
N THR A 89 -3.87 -6.71 7.04
CA THR A 89 -4.66 -7.85 7.52
C THR A 89 -3.77 -8.94 8.12
N ILE A 90 -2.55 -9.17 7.61
CA ILE A 90 -1.57 -10.04 8.27
C ILE A 90 -1.24 -9.48 9.66
N TYR A 91 -0.96 -8.19 9.76
CA TYR A 91 -0.66 -7.54 11.04
C TYR A 91 -1.82 -7.67 12.04
N ALA A 92 -3.06 -7.48 11.57
CA ALA A 92 -4.27 -7.65 12.38
C ALA A 92 -4.50 -9.08 12.91
N LEU A 93 -3.82 -10.11 12.37
CA LEU A 93 -3.88 -11.47 12.95
C LEU A 93 -3.25 -11.51 14.35
N ASN A 94 -2.22 -10.70 14.60
CA ASN A 94 -1.55 -10.64 15.90
C ASN A 94 -2.42 -9.93 16.95
N ASP A 95 -3.12 -8.88 16.53
CA ASP A 95 -3.96 -8.06 17.41
C ASP A 95 -5.37 -8.65 17.62
N ARG A 96 -5.68 -9.80 17.00
CA ARG A 96 -7.02 -10.39 16.96
C ARG A 96 -7.60 -10.66 18.35
N GLU A 97 -6.82 -11.25 19.25
CA GLU A 97 -7.31 -11.60 20.60
C GLU A 97 -7.60 -10.34 21.43
N ASP A 98 -6.76 -9.33 21.31
CA ASP A 98 -6.92 -8.06 22.02
C ASP A 98 -8.07 -7.23 21.43
N ASP A 99 -8.21 -7.18 20.10
CA ASP A 99 -9.34 -6.54 19.41
C ASP A 99 -10.68 -7.15 19.85
N VAL A 100 -10.76 -8.49 19.95
CA VAL A 100 -11.96 -9.18 20.45
C VAL A 100 -12.24 -8.80 21.90
N ARG A 101 -11.22 -8.73 22.76
CA ARG A 101 -11.36 -8.38 24.18
C ARG A 101 -11.89 -6.96 24.38
N VAL A 102 -11.48 -6.02 23.52
CA VAL A 102 -11.88 -4.60 23.59
C VAL A 102 -13.13 -4.28 22.75
N GLY A 103 -13.64 -5.28 22.00
CA GLY A 103 -14.85 -5.14 21.17
C GLY A 103 -14.63 -4.30 19.91
N ILE A 104 -13.39 -4.26 19.40
CA ILE A 104 -13.00 -3.57 18.17
C ILE A 104 -13.17 -4.52 16.97
N ARG A 105 -13.55 -3.98 15.80
CA ARG A 105 -13.66 -4.74 14.55
C ARG A 105 -12.34 -4.67 13.78
N SER A 106 -11.94 -5.78 13.16
CA SER A 106 -10.77 -5.84 12.27
C SER A 106 -10.99 -6.83 11.14
N SER A 107 -10.25 -6.68 10.04
CA SER A 107 -10.31 -7.56 8.88
C SER A 107 -10.05 -9.03 9.24
N ALA A 108 -9.10 -9.30 10.14
CA ALA A 108 -8.81 -10.63 10.65
C ALA A 108 -10.00 -11.27 11.40
N ILE A 109 -10.74 -10.48 12.18
CA ILE A 109 -11.97 -10.94 12.84
C ILE A 109 -13.07 -11.19 11.81
N PHE A 110 -13.26 -10.25 10.87
CA PHE A 110 -14.33 -10.32 9.88
C PHE A 110 -14.16 -11.47 8.89
N PHE A 111 -12.94 -11.70 8.39
CA PHE A 111 -12.67 -12.77 7.43
C PHE A 111 -12.50 -14.13 8.10
N GLY A 112 -12.14 -14.18 9.39
CA GLY A 112 -12.01 -15.41 10.16
C GLY A 112 -11.11 -16.43 9.46
N ASP A 113 -11.62 -17.63 9.21
CA ASP A 113 -10.87 -18.72 8.58
C ASP A 113 -10.54 -18.47 7.11
N ARG A 114 -11.21 -17.50 6.46
CA ARG A 114 -10.94 -17.11 5.07
C ARG A 114 -9.79 -16.12 4.95
N THR A 115 -9.26 -15.61 6.07
CA THR A 115 -8.20 -14.60 6.09
C THR A 115 -6.99 -14.95 5.19
N PRO A 116 -6.43 -16.18 5.22
CA PRO A 116 -5.33 -16.55 4.32
C PRO A 116 -5.69 -16.44 2.83
N VAL A 117 -6.91 -16.81 2.45
CA VAL A 117 -7.39 -16.74 1.06
C VAL A 117 -7.54 -15.29 0.62
N VAL A 118 -8.13 -14.44 1.46
CA VAL A 118 -8.31 -13.02 1.16
C VAL A 118 -6.96 -12.31 1.01
N ILE A 119 -5.99 -12.57 1.89
CA ILE A 119 -4.64 -12.02 1.80
C ILE A 119 -3.96 -12.49 0.50
N GLY A 120 -4.06 -13.78 0.16
CA GLY A 120 -3.53 -14.32 -1.09
C GLY A 120 -4.12 -13.65 -2.33
N LEU A 121 -5.43 -13.40 -2.34
CA LEU A 121 -6.10 -12.66 -3.42
C LEU A 121 -5.61 -11.21 -3.49
N CYS A 122 -5.46 -10.53 -2.35
CA CYS A 122 -4.93 -9.16 -2.29
C CYS A 122 -3.54 -9.08 -2.94
N PHE A 123 -2.64 -10.01 -2.61
CA PHE A 123 -1.31 -10.06 -3.21
C PHE A 123 -1.32 -10.45 -4.69
N ALA A 124 -2.19 -11.37 -5.10
CA ALA A 124 -2.33 -11.72 -6.52
C ALA A 124 -2.83 -10.54 -7.35
N ILE A 125 -3.82 -9.79 -6.85
CA ILE A 125 -4.34 -8.58 -7.51
C ILE A 125 -3.27 -7.49 -7.53
N ALA A 126 -2.55 -7.28 -6.42
CA ALA A 126 -1.44 -6.32 -6.36
C ALA A 126 -0.36 -6.64 -7.40
N ALA A 127 0.07 -7.90 -7.48
CA ALA A 127 1.04 -8.37 -8.45
C ALA A 127 0.56 -8.16 -9.89
N ALA A 128 -0.70 -8.47 -10.18
CA ALA A 128 -1.28 -8.26 -11.50
C ALA A 128 -1.31 -6.78 -11.90
N LEU A 129 -1.79 -5.89 -11.00
CA LEU A 129 -1.84 -4.45 -11.25
C LEU A 129 -0.44 -3.86 -11.44
N LEU A 130 0.53 -4.25 -10.61
CA LEU A 130 1.93 -3.83 -10.80
C LEU A 130 2.49 -4.32 -12.13
N GLY A 131 2.19 -5.56 -12.53
CA GLY A 131 2.59 -6.08 -13.83
C GLY A 131 1.96 -5.32 -15.00
N ILE A 132 0.70 -4.89 -14.87
CA ILE A 132 0.04 -4.05 -15.88
C ILE A 132 0.74 -2.70 -15.96
N VAL A 133 0.94 -2.00 -14.83
CA VAL A 133 1.65 -0.72 -14.77
C VAL A 133 3.05 -0.83 -15.39
N GLY A 134 3.80 -1.89 -15.07
CA GLY A 134 5.12 -2.11 -15.63
C GLY A 134 5.13 -2.28 -17.15
N ARG A 135 4.06 -2.85 -17.73
CA ARG A 135 3.90 -2.91 -19.19
C ARG A 135 3.46 -1.58 -19.78
N GLU A 136 2.52 -0.88 -19.16
CA GLU A 136 2.02 0.40 -19.68
C GLU A 136 3.06 1.51 -19.67
N LEU A 137 4.05 1.42 -18.77
CA LEU A 137 5.17 2.35 -18.66
C LEU A 137 6.44 1.85 -19.38
N ASP A 138 6.36 0.75 -20.14
CA ASP A 138 7.47 0.15 -20.86
C ASP A 138 8.73 -0.08 -19.98
N LEU A 139 8.52 -0.48 -18.72
CA LEU A 139 9.62 -0.67 -17.76
C LEU A 139 10.47 -1.88 -18.16
N VAL A 140 11.78 -1.77 -17.93
CA VAL A 140 12.78 -2.76 -18.36
C VAL A 140 13.15 -3.75 -17.25
N TRP A 141 14.15 -4.59 -17.51
CA TRP A 141 14.49 -5.75 -16.68
C TRP A 141 14.73 -5.47 -15.18
N PRO A 142 15.27 -4.31 -14.71
CA PRO A 142 15.44 -4.07 -13.28
C PRO A 142 14.11 -4.07 -12.53
N TYR A 143 13.07 -3.47 -13.13
CA TYR A 143 11.73 -3.49 -12.57
C TYR A 143 11.15 -4.92 -12.58
N TRP A 144 11.23 -5.63 -13.70
CA TRP A 144 10.68 -6.99 -13.80
C TRP A 144 11.37 -7.99 -12.87
N GLY A 145 12.67 -7.83 -12.61
CA GLY A 145 13.40 -8.59 -11.61
C GLY A 145 12.88 -8.32 -10.19
N ALA A 146 12.71 -7.06 -9.83
CA ALA A 146 12.12 -6.67 -8.54
C ALA A 146 10.68 -7.16 -8.37
N TRP A 147 9.87 -7.05 -9.43
CA TRP A 147 8.50 -7.56 -9.46
C TRP A 147 8.45 -9.08 -9.24
N ALA A 148 9.31 -9.84 -9.92
CA ALA A 148 9.39 -11.29 -9.74
C ALA A 148 9.76 -11.68 -8.30
N ILE A 149 10.70 -10.95 -7.68
CA ILE A 149 11.07 -11.15 -6.27
C ILE A 149 9.85 -10.90 -5.36
N ALA A 150 9.13 -9.80 -5.56
CA ALA A 150 7.93 -9.49 -4.78
C ALA A 150 6.86 -10.58 -4.90
N VAL A 151 6.60 -11.07 -6.13
CA VAL A 151 5.65 -12.17 -6.38
C VAL A 151 6.05 -13.45 -5.65
N VAL A 152 7.33 -13.82 -5.66
CA VAL A 152 7.82 -15.00 -4.93
C VAL A 152 7.66 -14.82 -3.42
N LEU A 153 7.98 -13.65 -2.87
CA LEU A 153 7.81 -13.34 -1.45
C LEU A 153 6.34 -13.46 -1.03
N TRP A 154 5.42 -12.87 -1.80
CA TRP A 154 3.98 -12.96 -1.53
C TRP A 154 3.44 -14.39 -1.69
N GLY A 155 3.91 -15.15 -2.67
CA GLY A 155 3.57 -16.56 -2.83
C GLY A 155 3.99 -17.40 -1.63
N ARG A 156 5.19 -17.16 -1.10
CA ARG A 156 5.69 -17.79 0.13
C ARG A 156 4.84 -17.41 1.34
N GLN A 157 4.50 -16.13 1.49
CA GLN A 157 3.63 -15.67 2.59
C GLN A 157 2.25 -16.33 2.55
N TYR A 158 1.65 -16.44 1.36
CA TYR A 158 0.38 -17.15 1.20
C TYR A 158 0.47 -18.62 1.62
N GLN A 159 1.55 -19.32 1.25
CA GLN A 159 1.75 -20.72 1.68
C GLN A 159 1.91 -20.84 3.20
N GLN A 160 2.65 -19.93 3.83
CA GLN A 160 2.81 -19.91 5.29
C GLN A 160 1.47 -19.70 6.00
N LEU A 161 0.66 -18.74 5.54
CA LEU A 161 -0.67 -18.47 6.09
C LEU A 161 -1.63 -19.67 5.95
N ARG A 162 -1.47 -20.48 4.89
CA ARG A 162 -2.26 -21.71 4.69
C ARG A 162 -1.73 -22.91 5.47
N GLY A 163 -0.47 -22.90 5.90
CA GLY A 163 0.20 -24.03 6.53
C GLY A 163 -0.30 -24.38 7.94
N GLY A 164 -1.16 -23.55 8.53
CA GLY A 164 -1.80 -23.83 9.83
C GLY A 164 -0.87 -23.79 11.05
N GLY A 165 0.42 -23.47 10.86
CA GLY A 165 1.39 -23.29 11.93
C GLY A 165 1.32 -21.90 12.58
N PRO A 166 2.15 -21.63 13.60
CA PRO A 166 2.28 -20.30 14.19
C PRO A 166 2.62 -19.26 13.12
N ILE A 167 1.85 -18.17 13.05
CA ILE A 167 2.03 -17.12 12.05
C ILE A 167 2.90 -16.01 12.66
N PRO A 168 4.15 -15.80 12.18
CA PRO A 168 4.99 -14.70 12.65
C PRO A 168 4.56 -13.38 11.98
N ALA A 169 3.34 -12.91 12.29
CA ALA A 169 2.68 -11.79 11.62
C ALA A 169 3.55 -10.52 11.57
N GLY A 170 4.27 -10.20 12.65
CA GLY A 170 5.18 -9.05 12.69
C GLY A 170 6.36 -9.18 11.72
N GLN A 171 6.94 -10.37 11.57
CA GLN A 171 8.02 -10.60 10.60
C GLN A 171 7.50 -10.53 9.17
N MET A 172 6.34 -11.15 8.90
CA MET A 172 5.69 -11.08 7.59
C MET A 172 5.31 -9.65 7.18
N PHE A 173 4.93 -8.81 8.15
CA PHE A 173 4.73 -7.38 7.94
C PHE A 173 6.04 -6.67 7.57
N GLN A 174 7.12 -6.93 8.30
CA GLN A 174 8.45 -6.37 7.97
C GLN A 174 8.94 -6.82 6.58
N GLU A 175 8.70 -8.07 6.20
CA GLU A 175 9.00 -8.57 4.85
C GLU A 175 8.23 -7.80 3.75
N ASN A 176 7.02 -7.32 4.03
CA ASN A 176 6.31 -6.47 3.08
C ASN A 176 6.97 -5.08 2.97
N ALA A 177 7.46 -4.50 4.05
CA ALA A 177 8.26 -3.27 3.96
C ALA A 177 9.51 -3.47 3.06
N ILE A 178 10.17 -4.63 3.18
CA ILE A 178 11.29 -5.01 2.32
C ILE A 178 10.83 -5.19 0.86
N ALA A 179 9.70 -5.87 0.62
CA ALA A 179 9.15 -6.04 -0.74
C ALA A 179 8.85 -4.70 -1.41
N GLY A 180 8.30 -3.73 -0.68
CA GLY A 180 8.14 -2.35 -1.16
C GLY A 180 9.46 -1.68 -1.51
N GLY A 181 10.48 -1.85 -0.66
CA GLY A 181 11.84 -1.37 -0.94
C GLY A 181 12.45 -2.00 -2.19
N VAL A 182 12.27 -3.30 -2.40
CA VAL A 182 12.74 -4.00 -3.62
C VAL A 182 12.05 -3.45 -4.86
N LEU A 183 10.73 -3.26 -4.84
CA LEU A 183 9.98 -2.67 -5.95
C LEU A 183 10.43 -1.23 -6.25
N LEU A 184 10.67 -0.42 -5.23
CA LEU A 184 11.20 0.94 -5.38
C LEU A 184 12.59 0.93 -6.03
N LEU A 185 13.50 0.06 -5.55
CA LEU A 185 14.83 -0.08 -6.12
C LEU A 185 14.78 -0.57 -7.58
N GLY A 186 13.84 -1.45 -7.91
CA GLY A 186 13.59 -1.88 -9.28
C GLY A 186 13.15 -0.74 -10.19
N ALA A 187 12.24 0.12 -9.73
CA ALA A 187 11.78 1.29 -10.46
C ALA A 187 12.89 2.34 -10.66
N VAL A 188 13.69 2.60 -9.61
CA VAL A 188 14.86 3.50 -9.71
C VAL A 188 15.91 2.91 -10.67
N GLY A 189 16.16 1.60 -10.58
CA GLY A 189 17.09 0.89 -11.45
C GLY A 189 16.66 0.93 -12.91
N ASP A 190 15.37 0.83 -13.18
CA ASP A 190 14.80 1.05 -14.52
C ASP A 190 15.09 2.48 -15.01
N SER A 191 14.78 3.51 -14.21
CA SER A 191 15.03 4.91 -14.61
C SER A 191 16.51 5.17 -14.91
N LEU A 192 17.43 4.60 -14.12
CA LEU A 192 18.87 4.70 -14.37
C LEU A 192 19.30 3.95 -15.63
N TRP A 193 18.73 2.77 -15.88
CA TRP A 193 19.03 1.99 -17.08
C TRP A 193 18.63 2.75 -18.34
N GLN A 194 17.42 3.31 -18.37
CA GLN A 194 16.93 4.08 -19.51
C GLN A 194 17.81 5.31 -19.77
N ALA A 195 18.21 6.02 -18.71
CA ALA A 195 19.08 7.20 -18.82
C ALA A 195 20.53 6.93 -19.26
N ILE A 196 21.01 5.68 -19.17
CA ILE A 196 22.38 5.31 -19.57
C ILE A 196 22.42 4.67 -20.95
N PHE A 197 21.43 3.82 -21.27
CA PHE A 197 21.49 2.93 -22.42
C PHE A 197 20.46 3.24 -23.51
N LEU A 198 19.43 4.04 -23.22
CA LEU A 198 18.31 4.30 -24.14
C LEU A 198 18.09 5.79 -24.45
N SER A 199 18.87 6.70 -23.84
CA SER A 199 18.93 8.14 -24.14
C SER A 199 20.01 8.47 -25.16
#